data_AF-A0A1Q9JEZ7-F1
#
_entry.id   AF-A0A1Q9JEZ7-F1
#
_cell.length_a   1.000
_cell.length_b   1.000
_cell.length_c   1.000
_cell.angle_alpha   90.00
_cell.angle_beta   90.00
_cell.angle_gamma   90.00
#
_symmetry.space_group_name_H-M   'P 1'
#
loop_
_entity.id
_entity.type
_entity.pdbx_description
1 polymer ?
#
loop_
_entity_poly.entity_id
_entity_poly.type
_entity_poly.pdbx_seq_one_letter_code
_entity_poly.pdbx_strand_id
1 'polypeptide(L)'
;MFCDVKFSDRASMICEIKKIGRTKYFRQAVLIAIDLLIVFFCTWVSLLMRFSWSAIPAQYEIAAIRTLPVDMILTLAVFWSFRLYHSVWSYASINELIRIFKAVTVLIVLEICYKMMLSVMMPRSVYFMVYISMLVLVTMSRMSIRILKYYLGKKRSVEDRRIRTMIAGAGSAGATLLTNTFPICRTIQYRQTGLNPSGDDRACA
;
A
#
# COMPACT_ATOMS: atom_id res chain seq x y z
N MET A 1 -44.21 10.02 0.58
CA MET A 1 -43.63 9.15 -0.47
C MET A 1 -42.65 9.93 -1.37
N PHE A 2 -41.67 10.66 -0.81
CA PHE A 2 -40.77 11.50 -1.62
C PHE A 2 -39.37 11.76 -1.00
N CYS A 3 -38.95 10.96 0.00
CA CYS A 3 -37.70 11.22 0.75
C CYS A 3 -36.66 10.09 0.76
N ASP A 4 -36.82 9.04 -0.06
CA ASP A 4 -35.92 7.86 -0.03
C ASP A 4 -34.94 7.76 -1.22
N VAL A 5 -35.22 8.42 -2.34
CA VAL A 5 -34.45 8.15 -3.58
C VAL A 5 -33.07 8.84 -3.59
N LYS A 6 -32.88 9.96 -2.88
CA LYS A 6 -31.61 10.73 -2.92
C LYS A 6 -30.46 10.16 -2.07
N PHE A 7 -30.71 9.17 -1.19
CA PHE A 7 -29.67 8.59 -0.34
C PHE A 7 -28.91 7.44 -1.03
N SER A 8 -29.55 6.76 -2.00
CA SER A 8 -28.95 5.67 -2.78
C SER A 8 -27.84 6.15 -3.74
N ASP A 9 -27.96 7.37 -4.27
CA ASP A 9 -27.02 7.90 -5.27
C ASP A 9 -25.69 8.37 -4.66
N ARG A 10 -25.68 8.98 -3.47
CA ARG A 10 -24.42 9.34 -2.79
C ARG A 10 -23.66 8.11 -2.32
N ALA A 11 -24.36 7.06 -1.87
CA ALA A 11 -23.73 5.80 -1.49
C ALA A 11 -23.08 5.10 -2.70
N SER A 12 -23.72 5.16 -3.86
CA SER A 12 -23.20 4.62 -5.13
C SER A 12 -21.99 5.40 -5.64
N MET A 13 -22.00 6.73 -5.52
CA MET A 13 -20.87 7.59 -5.91
C MET A 13 -19.65 7.41 -4.97
N ILE A 14 -19.88 7.33 -3.66
CA ILE A 14 -18.82 7.02 -2.68
C ILE A 14 -18.30 5.60 -2.89
N CYS A 15 -19.16 4.66 -3.31
CA CYS A 15 -18.76 3.29 -3.65
C CYS A 15 -17.87 3.25 -4.90
N GLU A 16 -18.17 4.04 -5.94
CA GLU A 16 -17.34 4.15 -7.15
C GLU A 16 -15.98 4.81 -6.87
N ILE A 17 -15.91 5.87 -6.06
CA ILE A 17 -14.64 6.44 -5.57
C ILE A 17 -13.84 5.37 -4.79
N LYS A 18 -14.51 4.53 -4.01
CA LYS A 18 -13.91 3.43 -3.25
C LYS A 18 -13.54 2.20 -4.11
N LYS A 19 -14.12 2.09 -5.31
CA LYS A 19 -13.85 1.06 -6.33
C LYS A 19 -12.64 1.44 -7.18
N ILE A 20 -12.45 2.73 -7.45
CA ILE A 20 -11.23 3.32 -8.04
C ILE A 20 -9.98 3.04 -7.17
N GLY A 21 -10.12 2.97 -5.84
CA GLY A 21 -9.05 2.55 -4.93
C GLY A 21 -8.67 1.05 -4.96
N ARG A 22 -9.31 0.25 -5.83
CA ARG A 22 -9.22 -1.23 -5.84
C ARG A 22 -8.47 -1.81 -7.05
N THR A 23 -8.20 -1.04 -8.10
CA THR A 23 -7.39 -1.48 -9.25
C THR A 23 -5.90 -1.35 -8.94
N LYS A 24 -5.11 -2.37 -9.29
CA LYS A 24 -3.65 -2.42 -9.04
C LYS A 24 -2.94 -1.18 -9.61
N TYR A 25 -3.43 -0.69 -10.74
CA TYR A 25 -2.89 0.47 -11.47
C TYR A 25 -3.06 1.80 -10.72
N PHE A 26 -4.22 2.07 -10.08
CA PHE A 26 -4.42 3.32 -9.36
C PHE A 26 -3.46 3.46 -8.16
N ARG A 27 -3.26 2.36 -7.42
CA ARG A 27 -2.30 2.33 -6.30
C ARG A 27 -0.87 2.57 -6.76
N GLN A 28 -0.51 2.03 -7.93
CA GLN A 28 0.80 2.23 -8.51
C GLN A 28 0.99 3.68 -8.98
N ALA A 29 -0.03 4.29 -9.59
CA ALA A 29 0.00 5.70 -9.98
C ALA A 29 0.17 6.64 -8.78
N VAL A 30 -0.55 6.40 -7.67
CA VAL A 30 -0.38 7.18 -6.44
C VAL A 30 1.03 7.05 -5.86
N LEU A 31 1.61 5.85 -5.88
CA LEU A 31 2.98 5.63 -5.43
C LEU A 31 3.98 6.40 -6.31
N ILE A 32 3.81 6.36 -7.63
CA ILE A 32 4.65 7.10 -8.57
C ILE A 32 4.55 8.61 -8.30
N ALA A 33 3.33 9.14 -8.10
CA ALA A 33 3.13 10.55 -7.78
C ALA A 33 3.84 10.95 -6.47
N ILE A 34 3.77 10.11 -5.44
CA ILE A 34 4.50 10.33 -4.18
C ILE A 34 6.01 10.31 -4.41
N ASP A 35 6.52 9.36 -5.18
CA ASP A 35 7.96 9.27 -5.48
C ASP A 35 8.46 10.51 -6.24
N LEU A 36 7.67 11.04 -7.18
CA LEU A 36 7.99 12.30 -7.88
C LEU A 36 8.04 13.50 -6.93
N LEU A 37 7.09 13.59 -6.00
CA LEU A 37 7.11 14.63 -4.97
C LEU A 37 8.34 14.48 -4.07
N ILE A 38 8.71 13.25 -3.70
CA ILE A 38 9.89 12.99 -2.88
C ILE A 38 11.16 13.48 -3.59
N VAL A 39 11.33 13.20 -4.88
CA VAL A 39 12.49 13.69 -5.65
C VAL A 39 12.54 15.21 -5.63
N PHE A 40 11.41 15.87 -5.88
CA PHE A 40 11.31 17.34 -5.81
C PHE A 40 11.73 17.87 -4.43
N PHE A 41 11.22 17.28 -3.34
CA PHE A 41 11.60 17.66 -1.98
C PHE A 41 13.05 17.36 -1.66
N CYS A 42 13.62 16.23 -2.09
CA CYS A 42 15.02 15.87 -1.83
C CYS A 42 15.97 16.90 -2.44
N THR A 43 15.73 17.30 -3.69
CA THR A 43 16.55 18.30 -4.37
C THR A 43 16.52 19.63 -3.63
N TRP A 44 15.35 20.10 -3.22
CA TRP A 44 15.25 21.36 -2.47
C TRP A 44 15.81 21.29 -1.06
N VAL A 45 15.53 20.21 -0.31
CA VAL A 45 16.07 20.01 1.04
C VAL A 45 17.59 19.95 1.02
N SER A 46 18.18 19.29 0.01
CA SER A 46 19.64 19.21 -0.14
C SER A 46 20.27 20.59 -0.39
N LEU A 47 19.65 21.42 -1.25
CA LEU A 47 20.10 22.79 -1.49
C LEU A 47 19.97 23.67 -0.24
N LEU A 48 18.83 23.58 0.46
CA LEU A 48 18.57 24.34 1.69
C LEU A 48 19.53 23.98 2.82
N MET A 49 19.79 22.68 3.03
CA MET A 49 20.77 22.22 4.01
C MET A 49 22.19 22.71 3.70
N ARG A 50 22.53 22.86 2.41
CA ARG A 50 23.88 23.26 2.01
C ARG A 50 24.13 24.77 2.09
N PHE A 51 23.16 25.59 1.67
CA PHE A 51 23.37 27.01 1.41
C PHE A 51 22.64 27.96 2.37
N SER A 52 21.79 27.48 3.28
CA SER A 52 20.94 28.31 4.14
C SER A 52 20.00 29.24 3.33
N TRP A 53 18.81 29.54 3.82
CA TRP A 53 17.72 30.17 3.04
C TRP A 53 18.08 31.45 2.24
N SER A 54 19.12 32.20 2.64
CA SER A 54 19.45 33.51 2.07
C SER A 54 20.70 33.57 1.20
N ALA A 55 21.44 32.46 1.02
CA ALA A 55 22.75 32.47 0.35
C ALA A 55 22.87 31.41 -0.75
N ILE A 56 21.79 31.14 -1.49
CA ILE A 56 21.80 30.22 -2.64
C ILE A 56 22.22 31.00 -3.90
N PRO A 57 23.36 30.66 -4.53
CA PRO A 57 23.74 31.27 -5.80
C PRO A 57 22.79 30.82 -6.92
N ALA A 58 22.26 31.76 -7.70
CA ALA A 58 21.28 31.50 -8.76
C ALA A 58 21.71 30.41 -9.77
N GLN A 59 23.01 30.27 -10.02
CA GLN A 59 23.57 29.21 -10.87
C GLN A 59 23.20 27.79 -10.41
N TYR A 60 23.10 27.55 -9.11
CA TYR A 60 22.75 26.22 -8.57
C TYR A 60 21.25 25.96 -8.60
N GLU A 61 20.42 26.99 -8.44
CA GLU A 61 18.97 26.88 -8.57
C GLU A 61 18.56 26.57 -10.01
N ILE A 62 19.14 27.29 -10.98
CA ILE A 62 18.90 27.06 -12.40
C ILE A 62 19.38 25.67 -12.81
N ALA A 63 20.56 25.25 -12.32
CA ALA A 63 21.06 23.89 -12.55
C ALA A 63 20.09 22.85 -11.97
N ALA A 64 19.61 23.03 -10.73
CA ALA A 64 18.66 22.13 -10.08
C ALA A 64 17.35 22.02 -10.87
N ILE A 65 16.76 23.15 -11.29
CA ILE A 65 15.50 23.15 -12.06
C ILE A 65 15.69 22.46 -13.42
N ARG A 66 16.84 22.66 -14.08
CA ARG A 66 17.14 22.03 -15.36
C ARG A 66 17.37 20.52 -15.24
N THR A 67 18.00 20.06 -14.16
CA THR A 67 18.25 18.62 -13.92
C THR A 67 17.05 17.88 -13.34
N LEU A 68 16.14 18.59 -12.67
CA LEU A 68 14.95 18.02 -12.02
C LEU A 68 14.09 17.11 -12.91
N PRO A 69 13.71 17.48 -14.16
CA PRO A 69 12.95 16.57 -15.01
C PRO A 69 13.73 15.30 -15.39
N VAL A 70 15.05 15.41 -15.55
CA VAL A 70 15.92 14.25 -15.82
C VAL A 70 16.01 13.34 -14.60
N ASP A 71 16.20 13.92 -13.40
CA ASP A 71 16.23 13.19 -12.12
C ASP A 71 14.92 12.44 -11.86
N MET A 72 13.77 13.06 -12.20
CA MET A 72 12.44 12.41 -12.10
C MET A 72 12.31 11.20 -13.03
N ILE A 73 12.69 11.35 -14.30
CA ILE A 73 12.62 10.26 -15.29
C ILE A 73 13.55 9.13 -14.90
N LEU A 74 14.78 9.46 -14.47
CA LEU A 74 15.77 8.49 -14.04
C LEU A 74 15.31 7.70 -12.81
N THR A 75 14.75 8.39 -11.81
CA THR A 75 14.19 7.76 -10.62
C THR A 75 13.08 6.79 -10.98
N LEU A 76 12.15 7.21 -11.86
CA LEU A 76 11.05 6.37 -12.31
C LEU A 76 11.56 5.12 -13.04
N ALA A 77 12.54 5.27 -13.93
CA ALA A 77 13.15 4.16 -14.65
C ALA A 77 13.80 3.15 -13.71
N VAL A 78 14.63 3.62 -12.76
CA VAL A 78 15.33 2.75 -11.80
C VAL A 78 14.33 2.04 -10.89
N PHE A 79 13.35 2.75 -10.33
CA PHE A 79 12.36 2.13 -9.43
C PHE A 79 11.47 1.13 -10.16
N TRP A 80 11.21 1.36 -11.45
CA TRP A 80 10.52 0.40 -12.30
C TRP A 80 11.36 -0.85 -12.56
N SER A 81 12.65 -0.71 -12.90
CA SER A 81 13.58 -1.83 -13.12
C SER A 81 13.74 -2.72 -11.87
N PHE A 82 13.82 -2.12 -10.69
CA PHE A 82 13.91 -2.87 -9.42
C PHE A 82 12.57 -3.50 -8.97
N ARG A 83 11.50 -3.35 -9.76
CA ARG A 83 10.15 -3.88 -9.51
C ARG A 83 9.64 -3.54 -8.10
N LEU A 84 10.01 -2.37 -7.60
CA LEU A 84 9.64 -1.89 -6.25
C LEU A 84 8.12 -1.77 -6.06
N TYR A 85 7.36 -1.65 -7.15
CA TYR A 85 5.90 -1.52 -7.15
C TYR A 85 5.13 -2.84 -7.09
N HIS A 86 5.78 -3.98 -7.36
CA HIS A 86 5.10 -5.28 -7.40
C HIS A 86 5.09 -5.99 -6.02
N SER A 87 6.06 -5.67 -5.16
CA SER A 87 6.35 -6.41 -3.92
C SER A 87 5.60 -5.92 -2.66
N VAL A 88 4.36 -5.43 -2.81
CA VAL A 88 3.66 -4.73 -1.70
C VAL A 88 2.89 -5.70 -0.76
N TRP A 89 2.92 -7.02 -0.99
CA TRP A 89 1.98 -7.98 -0.37
C TRP A 89 2.57 -9.25 0.28
N SER A 90 3.89 -9.39 0.42
CA SER A 90 4.45 -10.56 1.15
C SER A 90 5.40 -10.13 2.26
N TYR A 91 5.58 -11.01 3.25
CA TYR A 91 6.36 -10.90 4.50
C TYR A 91 7.86 -10.56 4.26
N ALA A 92 8.13 -9.37 3.75
CA ALA A 92 9.41 -9.01 3.11
C ALA A 92 10.01 -7.69 3.63
N SER A 93 9.92 -7.39 4.93
CA SER A 93 10.42 -6.09 5.46
C SER A 93 11.91 -5.87 5.16
N ILE A 94 12.76 -6.86 5.47
CA ILE A 94 14.21 -6.77 5.27
C ILE A 94 14.58 -6.83 3.77
N ASN A 95 13.97 -7.75 3.01
CA ASN A 95 14.25 -7.88 1.59
C ASN A 95 13.80 -6.66 0.77
N GLU A 96 12.72 -5.99 1.18
CA GLU A 96 12.29 -4.73 0.56
C GLU A 96 13.30 -3.61 0.84
N LEU A 97 13.80 -3.49 2.07
CA LEU A 97 14.81 -2.50 2.43
C LEU A 97 16.09 -2.67 1.61
N ILE A 98 16.57 -3.91 1.46
CA ILE A 98 17.76 -4.21 0.63
C ILE A 98 17.53 -3.81 -0.84
N ARG A 99 16.31 -4.02 -1.38
CA ARG A 99 15.98 -3.60 -2.75
C ARG A 99 15.95 -2.09 -2.89
N ILE A 100 15.39 -1.36 -1.92
CA ILE A 100 15.40 0.11 -1.90
C ILE A 100 16.85 0.60 -1.87
N PHE A 101 17.67 0.06 -0.98
CA PHE A 101 19.06 0.44 -0.84
C PHE A 101 19.85 0.25 -2.15
N LYS A 102 19.70 -0.91 -2.80
CA LYS A 102 20.32 -1.18 -4.11
C LYS A 102 19.81 -0.24 -5.19
N ALA A 103 18.50 0.02 -5.24
CA ALA A 103 17.90 0.91 -6.23
C ALA A 103 18.42 2.35 -6.09
N VAL A 104 18.43 2.90 -4.87
CA VAL A 104 18.91 4.27 -4.62
C VAL A 104 20.41 4.39 -4.86
N THR A 105 21.20 3.36 -4.54
CA THR A 105 22.63 3.35 -4.84
C THR A 105 22.89 3.39 -6.35
N VAL A 106 22.18 2.57 -7.13
CA VAL A 106 22.28 2.60 -8.60
C VAL A 106 21.81 3.95 -9.15
N LEU A 107 20.73 4.50 -8.62
CA LEU A 107 20.22 5.81 -9.02
C LEU A 107 21.27 6.91 -8.84
N ILE A 108 21.91 7.01 -7.68
CA ILE A 108 22.90 8.06 -7.42
C ILE A 108 24.15 7.90 -8.28
N VAL A 109 24.58 6.66 -8.54
CA VAL A 109 25.70 6.42 -9.47
C VAL A 109 25.35 6.91 -10.87
N LEU A 110 24.13 6.64 -11.35
CA LEU A 110 23.66 7.16 -12.63
C LEU A 110 23.54 8.69 -12.63
N GLU A 111 23.06 9.29 -11.53
CA GLU A 111 23.00 10.74 -11.37
C GLU A 111 24.37 11.39 -11.50
N ILE A 112 25.36 10.86 -10.78
CA ILE A 112 26.74 11.37 -10.82
C ILE A 112 27.31 11.21 -12.24
N CYS A 113 27.10 10.04 -12.87
CA CYS A 113 27.62 9.76 -14.20
C CYS A 113 27.07 10.74 -15.25
N TYR A 114 25.75 10.97 -15.25
CA TYR A 114 25.15 11.88 -16.23
C TYR A 114 25.54 13.35 -15.94
N LYS A 115 25.53 13.78 -14.67
CA LYS A 115 25.88 15.16 -14.30
C LYS A 115 27.35 15.46 -14.62
N MET A 116 28.21 14.46 -14.54
CA MET A 116 29.60 14.53 -14.99
C MET A 116 29.71 14.68 -16.52
N MET A 117 28.90 13.96 -17.31
CA MET A 117 28.88 14.12 -18.77
C MET A 117 28.36 15.50 -19.21
N LEU A 118 27.40 16.08 -18.50
CA LEU A 118 26.89 17.42 -18.79
C LEU A 118 27.76 18.56 -18.20
N SER A 119 28.90 18.24 -17.57
CA SER A 119 29.79 19.21 -16.91
C SER A 119 29.06 20.16 -15.95
N VAL A 120 28.03 19.67 -15.27
CA VAL A 120 27.27 20.46 -14.31
C VAL A 120 28.10 20.61 -13.04
N MET A 121 28.58 21.83 -12.79
CA MET A 121 29.36 22.18 -11.60
C MET A 121 28.42 22.19 -10.39
N MET A 122 28.26 21.05 -9.72
CA MET A 122 27.51 20.94 -8.47
C MET A 122 28.46 20.46 -7.34
N PRO A 123 28.41 21.05 -6.14
CA PRO A 123 29.27 20.63 -5.04
C PRO A 123 29.01 19.17 -4.67
N ARG A 124 30.08 18.37 -4.53
CA ARG A 124 30.01 16.92 -4.26
C ARG A 124 29.19 16.57 -3.01
N SER A 125 29.13 17.47 -2.03
CA SER A 125 28.33 17.33 -0.80
C SER A 125 26.82 17.22 -1.07
N VAL A 126 26.33 17.85 -2.13
CA VAL A 126 24.89 17.86 -2.47
C VAL A 126 24.42 16.47 -2.87
N TYR A 127 25.24 15.70 -3.60
CA TYR A 127 24.93 14.31 -3.98
C TYR A 127 24.77 13.40 -2.77
N PHE A 128 25.64 13.55 -1.78
CA PHE A 128 25.56 12.78 -0.54
C PHE A 128 24.29 13.11 0.27
N MET A 129 23.91 14.39 0.33
CA MET A 129 22.69 14.83 1.01
C MET A 129 21.41 14.37 0.27
N VAL A 130 21.41 14.39 -1.07
CA VAL A 130 20.31 13.81 -1.87
C VAL A 130 20.21 12.31 -1.60
N TYR A 131 21.33 11.57 -1.57
CA TYR A 131 21.34 10.14 -1.29
C TYR A 131 20.66 9.79 0.05
N ILE A 132 21.06 10.47 1.13
CA ILE A 132 20.52 10.23 2.48
C ILE A 132 19.04 10.63 2.54
N SER A 133 18.70 11.82 2.05
CA SER A 133 17.32 12.32 2.11
C SER A 133 16.37 11.42 1.32
N MET A 134 16.80 10.93 0.16
CA MET A 134 16.03 10.02 -0.67
C MET A 134 15.83 8.65 -0.02
N LEU A 135 16.89 8.04 0.54
CA LEU A 135 16.76 6.78 1.28
C LEU A 135 15.73 6.90 2.42
N VAL A 136 15.83 7.98 3.20
CA VAL A 136 14.95 8.22 4.33
C VAL A 136 13.51 8.43 3.87
N LEU A 137 13.27 9.35 2.94
CA LEU A 137 11.91 9.69 2.49
C LEU A 137 11.20 8.54 1.76
N VAL A 138 11.90 7.78 0.92
CA VAL A 138 11.33 6.61 0.23
C VAL A 138 11.01 5.49 1.21
N THR A 139 11.87 5.28 2.22
CA THR A 139 11.59 4.28 3.26
C THR A 139 10.40 4.71 4.11
N MET A 140 10.35 5.98 4.51
CA MET A 140 9.23 6.53 5.29
C MET A 140 7.91 6.45 4.53
N SER A 141 7.86 6.83 3.26
CA SER A 141 6.63 6.82 2.46
C SER A 141 6.04 5.41 2.36
N ARG A 142 6.89 4.40 2.14
CA ARG A 142 6.48 2.99 2.06
C ARG A 142 6.01 2.43 3.39
N MET A 143 6.74 2.70 4.47
CA MET A 143 6.35 2.29 5.82
C MET A 143 5.01 2.93 6.22
N SER A 144 4.79 4.20 5.89
CA SER A 144 3.55 4.93 6.17
C SER A 144 2.34 4.28 5.52
N ILE A 145 2.47 3.81 4.28
CA ILE A 145 1.39 3.11 3.55
C ILE A 145 1.08 1.75 4.21
N ARG A 146 2.10 1.02 4.69
CA ARG A 146 1.88 -0.24 5.41
C ARG A 146 1.14 -0.02 6.72
N ILE A 147 1.56 0.97 7.50
CA ILE A 147 0.93 1.35 8.76
C ILE A 147 -0.53 1.73 8.50
N LEU A 148 -0.78 2.60 7.51
CA LEU A 148 -2.12 2.99 7.13
C LEU A 148 -3.00 1.78 6.76
N LYS A 149 -2.47 0.83 5.96
CA LYS A 149 -3.18 -0.42 5.64
C LYS A 149 -3.45 -1.29 6.86
N TYR A 150 -2.52 -1.38 7.81
CA TYR A 150 -2.71 -2.15 9.04
C TYR A 150 -3.87 -1.57 9.87
N TYR A 151 -3.90 -0.25 10.06
CA TYR A 151 -4.98 0.43 10.78
C TYR A 151 -6.33 0.35 10.04
N LEU A 152 -6.36 0.53 8.71
CA LEU A 152 -7.58 0.42 7.91
C LEU A 152 -8.08 -1.03 7.79
N GLY A 153 -7.16 -2.00 7.71
CA GLY A 153 -7.47 -3.44 7.64
C GLY A 153 -8.09 -3.98 8.92
N LYS A 154 -7.76 -3.39 10.08
CA LYS A 154 -8.39 -3.73 11.36
C LYS A 154 -9.90 -3.45 11.36
N LYS A 155 -10.37 -2.42 10.64
CA LYS A 155 -11.81 -2.14 10.49
C LYS A 155 -12.54 -3.16 9.61
N ARG A 156 -11.87 -3.80 8.65
CA ARG A 156 -12.48 -4.80 7.75
C ARG A 156 -12.43 -6.22 8.32
N SER A 157 -11.38 -6.54 9.08
CA SER A 157 -11.20 -7.86 9.71
C SER A 157 -12.21 -8.16 10.81
N VAL A 158 -12.88 -7.17 11.41
CA VAL A 158 -13.89 -7.44 12.44
C VAL A 158 -15.21 -7.92 11.81
N GLU A 159 -15.49 -7.52 10.57
CA GLU A 159 -16.72 -7.91 9.88
C GLU A 159 -16.55 -9.19 9.03
N ASP A 160 -15.35 -9.45 8.50
CA ASP A 160 -15.05 -10.62 7.64
C ASP A 160 -14.45 -11.83 8.41
N ARG A 161 -14.17 -11.71 9.72
CA ARG A 161 -13.78 -12.86 10.58
C ARG A 161 -14.97 -13.63 11.16
N ARG A 162 -16.18 -13.43 10.64
CA ARG A 162 -17.23 -14.45 10.79
C ARG A 162 -16.87 -15.60 9.86
N ILE A 163 -16.00 -16.49 10.34
CA ILE A 163 -15.77 -17.78 9.70
C ILE A 163 -17.15 -18.44 9.60
N ARG A 164 -17.74 -18.42 8.40
CA ARG A 164 -19.01 -19.09 8.13
C ARG A 164 -18.72 -20.59 8.06
N THR A 165 -18.54 -21.21 9.22
CA THR A 165 -18.40 -22.65 9.34
C THR A 165 -19.79 -23.26 9.20
N MET A 166 -20.08 -23.84 8.04
CA MET A 166 -21.26 -24.69 7.87
C MET A 166 -20.89 -26.09 8.33
N ILE A 167 -21.56 -26.58 9.36
CA ILE A 167 -21.42 -27.96 9.83
C ILE A 167 -22.52 -28.77 9.15
N ALA A 168 -22.16 -29.57 8.16
CA ALA A 168 -23.05 -30.58 7.59
C ALA A 168 -22.89 -31.88 8.37
N GLY A 169 -23.98 -32.44 8.88
CA GLY A 169 -23.97 -33.72 9.61
C GLY A 169 -23.84 -33.64 11.14
N ALA A 170 -24.08 -32.48 11.77
CA ALA A 170 -24.27 -32.42 13.21
C ALA A 170 -25.63 -33.03 13.57
N GLY A 171 -25.64 -34.30 13.98
CA GLY A 171 -26.77 -34.87 14.73
C GLY A 171 -27.00 -34.12 16.05
N SER A 172 -27.88 -34.65 16.91
CA SER A 172 -28.21 -34.04 18.22
C SER A 172 -26.99 -33.66 19.06
N ALA A 173 -25.92 -34.46 19.03
CA ALA A 173 -24.68 -34.21 19.76
C ALA A 173 -23.91 -32.95 19.29
N GLY A 174 -23.92 -32.64 17.99
CA GLY A 174 -23.21 -31.48 17.44
C GLY A 174 -23.87 -30.14 17.81
N ALA A 175 -25.21 -30.14 17.95
CA ALA A 175 -25.97 -28.97 18.39
C ALA A 175 -25.70 -28.61 19.87
N THR A 176 -25.57 -29.62 20.73
CA THR A 176 -25.25 -29.42 22.16
C THR A 176 -23.84 -28.87 22.37
N LEU A 177 -22.85 -29.35 21.60
CA LEU A 177 -21.48 -28.85 21.66
C LEU A 177 -21.37 -27.38 21.23
N LEU A 178 -22.10 -26.97 20.18
CA LEU A 178 -22.15 -25.57 19.75
C LEU A 178 -22.76 -24.67 20.82
N THR A 179 -23.82 -25.13 21.48
CA THR A 179 -24.55 -24.36 22.48
C THR A 179 -23.73 -24.16 23.75
N ASN A 180 -23.00 -25.20 24.19
CA ASN A 180 -22.22 -25.15 25.44
C ASN A 180 -20.81 -24.56 25.27
N THR A 181 -20.17 -24.75 24.10
CA THR A 181 -18.75 -24.39 23.91
C THR A 181 -18.58 -23.00 23.29
N PHE A 182 -19.53 -22.53 22.48
CA PHE A 182 -19.40 -21.27 21.74
C PHE A 182 -20.57 -20.29 22.03
N PRO A 183 -20.55 -19.59 23.16
CA PRO A 183 -21.60 -18.65 23.54
C PRO A 183 -21.71 -17.41 22.62
N ILE A 184 -20.68 -17.15 21.80
CA ILE A 184 -20.56 -15.95 20.94
C ILE A 184 -21.38 -16.10 19.63
N CYS A 185 -21.72 -17.31 19.19
CA CYS A 185 -22.38 -17.58 17.90
C CYS A 185 -23.90 -17.81 18.01
N ARG A 186 -24.62 -16.98 18.77
CA ARG A 186 -26.09 -17.13 18.96
C ARG A 186 -26.97 -16.70 17.78
N THR A 187 -26.39 -16.24 16.66
CA THR A 187 -27.16 -15.68 15.52
C THR A 187 -27.05 -16.51 14.25
N ILE A 188 -26.89 -17.83 14.36
CA ILE A 188 -27.02 -18.71 13.20
C ILE A 188 -28.42 -19.31 13.25
N GLN A 189 -29.27 -18.84 12.34
CA GLN A 189 -30.62 -19.34 12.13
C GLN A 189 -30.51 -20.78 11.59
N TYR A 190 -30.59 -21.76 12.49
CA TYR A 190 -30.63 -23.16 12.14
C TYR A 190 -31.98 -23.44 11.46
N ARG A 191 -32.00 -23.42 10.12
CA ARG A 191 -33.12 -24.01 9.38
C ARG A 191 -32.89 -25.51 9.35
N GLN A 192 -33.51 -26.23 10.28
CA GLN A 192 -33.66 -27.68 10.17
C GLN A 192 -34.48 -27.95 8.91
N THR A 193 -33.83 -28.13 7.76
CA THR A 193 -34.50 -28.73 6.60
C THR A 193 -34.79 -30.16 6.99
N GLY A 194 -36.04 -30.43 7.35
CA GLY A 194 -36.49 -31.73 7.80
C GLY A 194 -36.11 -32.81 6.79
N LEU A 195 -35.11 -33.61 7.14
CA LEU A 195 -34.97 -34.94 6.58
C LEU A 195 -36.01 -35.78 7.33
N ASN A 196 -37.15 -35.99 6.68
CA ASN A 196 -38.12 -37.00 7.05
C ASN A 196 -37.44 -38.37 6.85
N PRO A 197 -37.14 -39.16 7.89
CA PRO A 197 -36.76 -40.54 7.71
C PRO A 197 -38.05 -41.33 7.50
N SER A 198 -38.57 -41.30 6.27
CA SER A 198 -39.58 -42.24 5.82
C SER A 198 -38.90 -43.51 5.34
N GLY A 199 -39.14 -44.62 6.03
CA GLY A 199 -38.62 -45.97 5.75
C GLY A 199 -38.03 -46.55 7.04
N ASP A 200 -38.86 -47.03 7.96
CA ASP A 200 -39.33 -48.43 8.00
C ASP A 200 -38.17 -49.41 8.14
N ASP A 201 -37.84 -49.74 9.39
CA ASP A 201 -37.12 -50.97 9.78
C ASP A 201 -37.80 -51.51 11.05
N ARG A 202 -39.06 -51.94 10.92
CA ARG A 202 -39.56 -53.04 11.76
C ARG A 202 -39.20 -54.35 11.08
N ALA A 203 -38.02 -54.90 11.36
CA ALA A 203 -37.76 -56.32 11.12
C ALA A 203 -36.54 -56.82 11.91
N CYS A 204 -36.78 -57.92 12.63
CA CYS A 204 -35.82 -58.94 13.09
C CYS A 204 -35.07 -58.74 14.43
N ALA A 205 -35.61 -59.50 15.41
CA ALA A 205 -34.95 -60.25 16.48
C ALA A 205 -34.41 -59.49 17.71
#